data_AF-A0A538DEH0-F1
#
_entry.id   AF-A0A538DEH0-F1
#
_cell.length_a   1.000
_cell.length_b   1.000
_cell.length_c   1.000
_cell.angle_alpha   90.00
_cell.angle_beta   90.00
_cell.angle_gamma   90.00
#
_symmetry.space_group_name_H-M   'P 1'
#
loop_
_entity.id
_entity.type
_entity.pdbx_description
1 polymer ?
#
loop_
_entity_poly.entity_id
_entity_poly.type
_entity_poly.pdbx_seq_one_letter_code
_entity_poly.pdbx_strand_id
1 'polypeptide(L)'
;MALDDELLNKVTWKIPNALTLIGSRAGDERNAMTASWVSQLSMDPVLIGVGIDNDAVTHRLISEGGSFTVNLWDATDTRVFVKFSKPAVDDGTSLNDRAVRTASSGAPVFDEAVAWMDCVVRHRLELGTHTLFVGEVVEASIRDDAARPASMSDTRMKYGGVKRH
;
A
#
# COMPACT_ATOMS: atom_id res chain seq x y z
N MET A 1 -30.08 5.77 17.73
CA MET A 1 -29.02 5.45 18.71
C MET A 1 -27.71 5.58 17.96
N ALA A 2 -26.72 6.31 18.48
CA ALA A 2 -25.41 6.41 17.82
C ALA A 2 -24.74 5.03 17.84
N LEU A 3 -24.00 4.69 16.77
CA LEU A 3 -23.18 3.50 16.76
C LEU A 3 -22.01 3.69 17.74
N ASP A 4 -21.71 2.66 18.51
CA ASP A 4 -20.59 2.60 19.43
C ASP A 4 -19.27 2.46 18.65
N ASP A 5 -18.26 3.26 19.01
CA ASP A 5 -16.93 3.26 18.38
C ASP A 5 -16.19 1.91 18.54
N GLU A 6 -16.35 1.22 19.67
CA GLU A 6 -15.77 -0.11 19.88
C GLU A 6 -16.39 -1.13 18.91
N LEU A 7 -17.71 -1.11 18.75
CA LEU A 7 -18.42 -1.91 17.75
C LEU A 7 -17.95 -1.57 16.33
N LEU A 8 -17.89 -0.28 15.96
CA LEU A 8 -17.42 0.15 14.64
C LEU A 8 -16.00 -0.35 14.35
N ASN A 9 -15.11 -0.23 15.32
CA ASN A 9 -13.75 -0.74 15.23
C ASN A 9 -13.74 -2.27 15.03
N LYS A 10 -14.45 -3.01 15.88
CA LYS A 10 -14.50 -4.49 15.79
C LYS A 10 -15.07 -4.97 14.46
N VAL A 11 -16.14 -4.35 13.97
CA VAL A 11 -16.80 -4.73 12.70
C VAL A 11 -15.89 -4.44 11.51
N THR A 12 -15.29 -3.25 11.44
CA THR A 12 -14.39 -2.88 10.34
C THR A 12 -13.09 -3.69 10.33
N TRP A 13 -12.57 -4.09 11.49
CA TRP A 13 -11.43 -5.00 11.58
C TRP A 13 -11.73 -6.43 11.08
N LYS A 14 -12.99 -6.78 10.82
CA LYS A 14 -13.37 -8.08 10.21
C LYS A 14 -13.28 -8.08 8.69
N ILE A 15 -13.07 -6.93 8.04
CA ILE A 15 -12.92 -6.86 6.58
C ILE A 15 -11.65 -7.64 6.19
N PRO A 16 -11.74 -8.65 5.31
CA PRO A 16 -10.59 -9.44 4.90
C PRO A 16 -9.74 -8.63 3.91
N ASN A 17 -8.69 -8.02 4.43
CA ASN A 17 -7.79 -7.18 3.65
C ASN A 17 -6.45 -7.88 3.39
N ALA A 18 -5.93 -7.72 2.18
CA ALA A 18 -4.52 -7.97 1.89
C ALA A 18 -3.63 -7.10 2.80
N LEU A 19 -2.37 -7.47 2.96
CA LEU A 19 -1.37 -6.66 3.63
C LEU A 19 -0.17 -6.50 2.68
N THR A 20 0.11 -5.27 2.31
CA THR A 20 0.99 -4.93 1.18
C THR A 20 1.94 -3.80 1.55
N LEU A 21 2.98 -3.59 0.74
CA LEU A 21 3.78 -2.36 0.77
C LEU A 21 3.45 -1.51 -0.45
N ILE A 22 3.09 -0.26 -0.21
CA ILE A 22 2.86 0.73 -1.26
C ILE A 22 4.13 1.53 -1.46
N GLY A 23 4.76 1.38 -2.62
CA GLY A 23 5.90 2.20 -3.03
C GLY A 23 5.43 3.51 -3.65
N SER A 24 6.13 4.60 -3.39
CA SER A 24 5.81 5.93 -3.91
C SER A 24 7.06 6.76 -4.13
N ARG A 25 7.03 7.69 -5.09
CA ARG A 25 8.14 8.61 -5.38
C ARG A 25 7.62 9.97 -5.83
N ALA A 26 8.32 11.04 -5.46
CA ALA A 26 8.22 12.35 -6.11
C ALA A 26 9.63 12.95 -6.26
N GLY A 27 10.03 13.29 -7.49
CA GLY A 27 11.43 13.66 -7.76
C GLY A 27 12.39 12.52 -7.37
N ASP A 28 13.39 12.83 -6.54
CA ASP A 28 14.36 11.87 -6.02
C ASP A 28 13.93 11.21 -4.70
N GLU A 29 12.87 11.72 -4.05
CA GLU A 29 12.39 11.19 -2.78
C GLU A 29 11.51 9.96 -3.01
N ARG A 30 11.85 8.84 -2.36
CA ARG A 30 11.08 7.60 -2.40
C ARG A 30 10.68 7.18 -1.00
N ASN A 31 9.56 6.46 -0.92
CA ASN A 31 9.10 5.85 0.32
C ASN A 31 8.39 4.54 0.01
N ALA A 32 8.25 3.71 1.05
CA ALA A 32 7.27 2.64 1.06
C ALA A 32 6.48 2.66 2.38
N MET A 33 5.23 2.20 2.32
CA MET A 33 4.33 2.20 3.48
C MET A 33 3.50 0.92 3.50
N THR A 34 3.34 0.33 4.68
CA THR A 34 2.37 -0.74 4.89
C THR A 34 0.96 -0.25 4.66
N ALA A 35 0.21 -0.90 3.77
CA ALA A 35 -1.21 -0.61 3.55
C ALA A 35 -2.04 -1.90 3.43
N SER A 36 -3.30 -1.79 3.87
CA SER A 36 -4.28 -2.87 3.79
C SER A 36 -5.55 -2.50 3.01
N TRP A 37 -5.79 -1.22 2.73
CA TRP A 37 -6.91 -0.77 1.92
C TRP A 37 -6.52 -0.75 0.45
N VAL A 38 -6.52 -1.92 -0.17
CA VAL A 38 -6.16 -2.16 -1.57
C VAL A 38 -7.24 -3.01 -2.24
N SER A 39 -7.71 -2.63 -3.43
CA SER A 39 -8.66 -3.43 -4.21
C SER A 39 -8.53 -3.15 -5.71
N GLN A 40 -8.84 -4.14 -6.55
CA GLN A 40 -9.15 -3.88 -7.95
C GLN A 40 -10.49 -3.15 -8.06
N LEU A 41 -10.57 -2.17 -8.97
CA LEU A 41 -11.74 -1.30 -9.17
C LEU A 41 -12.32 -1.38 -10.59
N SER A 42 -11.54 -1.84 -11.56
CA SER A 42 -11.98 -1.99 -12.95
C SER A 42 -11.19 -3.08 -13.67
N MET A 43 -11.80 -3.64 -14.73
CA MET A 43 -11.18 -4.62 -15.63
C MET A 43 -10.72 -4.00 -16.96
N ASP A 44 -11.34 -2.90 -17.41
CA ASP A 44 -10.97 -2.20 -18.65
C ASP A 44 -11.13 -0.67 -18.48
N PRO A 45 -10.04 0.09 -18.25
CA PRO A 45 -8.68 -0.40 -18.00
C PRO A 45 -8.58 -1.13 -16.64
N VAL A 46 -7.50 -1.88 -16.42
CA VAL A 46 -7.25 -2.53 -15.12
C VAL A 46 -6.86 -1.47 -14.09
N LEU A 47 -7.77 -1.17 -13.17
CA LEU A 47 -7.58 -0.14 -12.14
C LEU A 47 -7.41 -0.75 -10.75
N ILE A 48 -6.43 -0.25 -10.00
CA ILE A 48 -6.20 -0.57 -8.59
C ILE A 48 -6.45 0.67 -7.73
N GLY A 49 -7.20 0.51 -6.66
CA GLY A 49 -7.45 1.53 -5.64
C GLY A 49 -6.59 1.31 -4.41
N VAL A 50 -5.97 2.37 -3.90
CA VAL A 50 -5.28 2.39 -2.60
C VAL A 50 -5.80 3.54 -1.73
N GLY A 51 -6.28 3.20 -0.54
CA GLY A 51 -6.72 4.17 0.47
C GLY A 51 -5.54 4.56 1.36
N ILE A 52 -5.10 5.82 1.27
CA ILE A 52 -3.91 6.31 1.97
C ILE A 52 -4.30 7.41 2.94
N ASP A 53 -3.84 7.30 4.18
CA ASP A 53 -4.01 8.33 5.21
C ASP A 53 -3.39 9.65 4.74
N ASN A 54 -4.12 10.76 4.89
CA ASN A 54 -3.69 12.06 4.36
C ASN A 54 -2.41 12.60 5.03
N ASP A 55 -2.08 12.14 6.24
CA ASP A 55 -0.88 12.56 6.97
C ASP A 55 0.38 11.72 6.59
N ALA A 56 0.22 10.68 5.77
CA ALA A 56 1.33 9.81 5.37
C ALA A 56 2.27 10.48 4.35
N VAL A 57 3.58 10.26 4.49
CA VAL A 57 4.58 10.66 3.47
C VAL A 57 4.21 10.10 2.09
N THR A 58 3.77 8.84 2.04
CA THR A 58 3.30 8.19 0.81
C THR A 58 2.12 8.93 0.17
N HIS A 59 1.20 9.55 0.93
CA HIS A 59 0.12 10.34 0.35
C HIS A 59 0.66 11.53 -0.45
N ARG A 60 1.58 12.30 0.16
CA ARG A 60 2.23 13.44 -0.50
C ARG A 60 2.98 12.98 -1.76
N LEU A 61 3.78 11.92 -1.65
CA LEU A 61 4.57 11.42 -2.78
C LEU A 61 3.69 10.93 -3.94
N ILE A 62 2.58 10.22 -3.68
CA ILE A 62 1.65 9.81 -4.73
C ILE A 62 0.96 11.03 -5.36
N SER A 63 0.62 12.03 -4.53
CA SER A 63 -0.02 13.27 -4.99
C SER A 63 0.88 14.09 -5.92
N GLU A 64 2.16 14.18 -5.59
CA GLU A 64 3.16 14.96 -6.34
C GLU A 64 3.73 14.18 -7.53
N GLY A 65 3.98 12.88 -7.35
CA GLY A 65 4.62 12.02 -8.35
C GLY A 65 3.68 11.27 -9.28
N GLY A 66 2.38 11.25 -8.99
CA GLY A 66 1.35 10.71 -9.89
C GLY A 66 1.40 9.19 -10.11
N SER A 67 2.10 8.45 -9.26
CA SER A 67 2.26 7.00 -9.38
C SER A 67 2.44 6.32 -8.02
N PHE A 68 2.14 5.01 -7.99
CA PHE A 68 2.41 4.15 -6.85
C PHE A 68 2.64 2.72 -7.32
N THR A 69 3.35 1.94 -6.52
CA THR A 69 3.45 0.49 -6.71
C THR A 69 2.72 -0.24 -5.59
N VAL A 70 2.15 -1.40 -5.89
CA VAL A 70 1.60 -2.32 -4.90
C VAL A 70 2.47 -3.55 -4.86
N ASN A 71 3.11 -3.82 -3.72
CA ASN A 71 4.01 -4.95 -3.54
C ASN A 71 3.36 -5.96 -2.60
N LEU A 72 3.03 -7.14 -3.13
CA LEU A 72 2.50 -8.27 -2.38
C LEU A 72 3.64 -9.00 -1.66
N TRP A 73 3.45 -9.35 -0.39
CA TRP A 73 4.50 -9.96 0.42
C TRP A 73 4.17 -11.40 0.78
N ASP A 74 5.19 -12.20 1.06
CA ASP A 74 5.01 -13.56 1.56
C ASP A 74 4.36 -13.54 2.95
N ALA A 75 3.27 -14.30 3.11
CA ALA A 75 2.55 -14.40 4.38
C ALA A 75 3.38 -14.99 5.53
N THR A 76 4.51 -15.63 5.25
CA THR A 76 5.43 -16.17 6.26
C THR A 76 6.41 -15.13 6.82
N ASP A 77 6.60 -13.99 6.15
CA ASP A 77 7.46 -12.88 6.61
C ASP A 77 6.66 -11.60 6.90
N THR A 78 5.91 -11.59 8.00
CA THR A 78 5.07 -10.45 8.37
C THR A 78 5.79 -9.33 9.13
N ARG A 79 7.06 -9.54 9.51
CA ARG A 79 7.84 -8.53 10.26
C ARG A 79 8.12 -7.27 9.45
N VAL A 80 8.12 -7.39 8.13
CA VAL A 80 8.29 -6.25 7.22
C VAL A 80 7.28 -5.15 7.49
N PHE A 81 6.01 -5.52 7.74
CA PHE A 81 4.92 -4.56 7.83
C PHE A 81 5.02 -3.62 9.03
N VAL A 82 5.71 -4.05 10.09
CA VAL A 82 6.00 -3.20 11.24
C VAL A 82 7.10 -2.18 10.91
N LYS A 83 8.12 -2.59 10.14
CA LYS A 83 9.19 -1.66 9.71
C LYS A 83 8.66 -0.54 8.81
N PHE A 84 7.66 -0.83 7.98
CA PHE A 84 7.04 0.14 7.07
C PHE A 84 5.75 0.77 7.62
N SER A 85 5.50 0.68 8.93
CA SER A 85 4.42 1.45 9.58
C SER A 85 4.82 2.92 9.86
N LYS A 86 6.05 3.28 9.50
CA LYS A 86 6.64 4.63 9.59
C LYS A 86 7.35 4.91 8.26
N PRO A 87 7.64 6.19 7.93
CA PRO A 87 8.44 6.52 6.75
C PRO A 87 9.73 5.69 6.72
N ALA A 88 10.03 5.13 5.55
CA ALA A 88 11.19 4.30 5.34
C ALA A 88 12.47 5.14 5.30
N VAL A 89 13.57 4.54 5.75
CA VAL A 89 14.91 5.08 5.51
C VAL A 89 15.35 4.64 4.12
N ASP A 90 15.68 5.60 3.26
CA ASP A 90 16.17 5.38 1.90
C ASP A 90 17.70 5.59 1.85
N ASP A 91 18.44 4.57 1.39
CA ASP A 91 19.90 4.62 1.21
C ASP A 91 20.34 4.77 -0.26
N GLY A 92 19.39 4.94 -1.18
CA GLY A 92 19.60 5.01 -2.62
C GLY A 92 19.38 3.68 -3.34
N THR A 93 19.59 2.55 -2.67
CA THR A 93 19.45 1.19 -3.22
C THR A 93 18.39 0.35 -2.52
N SER A 94 18.02 0.73 -1.30
CA SER A 94 17.12 0.00 -0.44
C SER A 94 16.20 0.93 0.34
N LEU A 95 15.06 0.40 0.77
CA LEU A 95 14.18 1.04 1.73
C LEU A 95 14.14 0.16 2.98
N ASN A 96 14.52 0.69 4.15
CA ASN A 96 14.64 -0.07 5.41
C ASN A 96 15.45 -1.37 5.26
N ASP A 97 16.62 -1.29 4.61
CA ASP A 97 17.54 -2.40 4.32
C ASP A 97 16.98 -3.48 3.38
N ARG A 98 15.92 -3.18 2.63
CA ARG A 98 15.31 -4.08 1.66
C ARG A 98 15.47 -3.54 0.25
N ALA A 99 16.12 -4.31 -0.61
CA ALA A 99 16.49 -3.91 -1.96
C ALA A 99 15.25 -3.52 -2.79
N VAL A 100 15.35 -2.38 -3.45
CA VAL A 100 14.33 -1.89 -4.38
C VAL A 100 14.94 -1.58 -5.73
N ARG A 101 14.14 -1.75 -6.77
CA ARG A 101 14.43 -1.25 -8.11
C ARG A 101 13.33 -0.30 -8.56
N THR A 102 13.61 0.43 -9.63
CA THR A 102 12.70 1.43 -10.19
C THR A 102 11.79 0.77 -11.24
N ALA A 103 10.47 0.88 -11.07
CA ALA A 103 9.50 0.47 -12.08
C ALA A 103 9.35 1.52 -13.19
N SER A 104 8.56 1.23 -14.23
CA SER A 104 8.35 2.12 -15.38
C SER A 104 7.87 3.54 -15.01
N SER A 105 7.04 3.69 -13.97
CA SER A 105 6.57 4.99 -13.46
C SER A 105 7.64 5.76 -12.67
N GLY A 106 8.73 5.08 -12.32
CA GLY A 106 9.76 5.57 -11.42
C GLY A 106 9.51 5.23 -9.94
N ALA A 107 8.34 4.73 -9.55
CA ALA A 107 8.10 4.32 -8.18
C ALA A 107 8.91 3.05 -7.81
N PRO A 108 9.32 2.87 -6.53
CA PRO A 108 10.12 1.73 -6.11
C PRO A 108 9.28 0.44 -6.06
N VAL A 109 9.86 -0.67 -6.52
CA VAL A 109 9.34 -2.04 -6.31
C VAL A 109 10.39 -2.87 -5.57
N PHE A 110 9.94 -3.73 -4.65
CA PHE A 110 10.85 -4.58 -3.88
C PHE A 110 11.22 -5.84 -4.66
N ASP A 111 12.52 -6.16 -4.70
CA ASP A 111 12.99 -7.37 -5.40
C ASP A 111 12.43 -8.66 -4.78
N GLU A 112 12.16 -8.62 -3.47
CA GLU A 112 11.61 -9.73 -2.69
C GLU A 112 10.06 -9.71 -2.56
N ALA A 113 9.34 -8.82 -3.26
CA ALA A 113 7.88 -8.89 -3.35
C ALA A 113 7.40 -10.13 -4.12
N VAL A 114 6.47 -10.92 -3.58
CA VAL A 114 5.91 -12.12 -4.23
C VAL A 114 5.40 -11.80 -5.63
N ALA A 115 4.66 -10.69 -5.74
CA ALA A 115 4.25 -10.07 -6.98
C ALA A 115 4.12 -8.56 -6.75
N TRP A 116 4.12 -7.79 -7.82
CA TRP A 116 3.90 -6.35 -7.75
C TRP A 116 3.20 -5.80 -8.99
N MET A 117 2.60 -4.63 -8.80
CA MET A 117 1.97 -3.83 -9.85
C MET A 117 2.51 -2.40 -9.77
N ASP A 118 2.87 -1.83 -10.90
CA ASP A 118 3.18 -0.41 -11.07
C ASP A 118 1.97 0.32 -11.64
N CYS A 119 1.53 1.38 -10.99
CA CYS A 119 0.29 2.06 -11.26
C CYS A 119 0.51 3.57 -11.49
N VAL A 120 -0.05 4.10 -12.57
CA VAL A 120 -0.12 5.55 -12.81
C VAL A 120 -1.49 6.06 -12.40
N VAL A 121 -1.52 7.11 -11.58
CA VAL A 121 -2.77 7.67 -11.03
C VAL A 121 -3.66 8.21 -12.15
N ARG A 122 -4.94 7.84 -12.11
CA ARG A 122 -6.01 8.33 -12.98
C ARG A 122 -7.04 9.15 -12.22
N HIS A 123 -7.34 8.77 -10.99
CA HIS A 123 -8.28 9.49 -10.14
C HIS A 123 -7.76 9.61 -8.72
N ARG A 124 -8.19 10.69 -8.06
CA ARG A 124 -7.98 10.95 -6.65
C ARG A 124 -9.31 11.37 -6.04
N LEU A 125 -9.74 10.69 -4.99
CA LEU A 125 -10.98 10.99 -4.28
C LEU A 125 -10.67 11.23 -2.80
N GLU A 126 -11.00 12.42 -2.31
CA GLU A 126 -10.83 12.79 -0.90
C GLU A 126 -12.03 12.29 -0.09
N LEU A 127 -11.79 11.41 0.89
CA LEU A 127 -12.82 10.69 1.64
C LEU A 127 -12.76 10.98 3.14
N GLY A 128 -12.37 12.21 3.51
CA GLY A 128 -12.17 12.61 4.89
C GLY A 128 -10.73 12.40 5.35
N THR A 129 -10.47 11.43 6.23
CA THR A 129 -9.10 11.19 6.76
C THR A 129 -8.17 10.52 5.77
N HIS A 130 -8.73 9.95 4.69
CA HIS A 130 -7.98 9.24 3.67
C HIS A 130 -8.32 9.78 2.28
N THR A 131 -7.39 9.56 1.38
CA THR A 131 -7.59 9.74 -0.05
C THR A 131 -7.54 8.38 -0.73
N LEU A 132 -8.53 8.10 -1.57
CA LEU A 132 -8.49 6.96 -2.49
C LEU A 132 -7.76 7.41 -3.77
N PHE A 133 -6.57 6.86 -3.98
CA PHE A 133 -5.88 6.95 -5.26
C PHE A 133 -6.30 5.76 -6.11
N VAL A 134 -6.70 6.04 -7.35
CA VAL A 134 -7.05 5.03 -8.36
C VAL A 134 -6.01 5.10 -9.46
N GLY A 135 -5.23 4.03 -9.61
CA GLY A 135 -4.18 3.93 -10.62
C GLY A 135 -4.48 2.86 -11.66
N GLU A 136 -4.10 3.13 -12.90
CA GLU A 136 -4.08 2.15 -13.99
C GLU A 136 -2.78 1.36 -13.93
N VAL A 137 -2.85 0.03 -14.00
CA VAL A 137 -1.68 -0.84 -14.03
C VAL A 137 -0.96 -0.68 -15.37
N VAL A 138 0.30 -0.24 -15.32
CA VAL A 138 1.14 -0.03 -16.51
C VAL A 138 2.27 -1.06 -16.63
N GLU A 139 2.64 -1.71 -15.52
CA GLU A 139 3.62 -2.79 -15.48
C GLU A 139 3.28 -3.71 -14.30
N ALA A 140 3.59 -5.00 -14.41
CA ALA A 140 3.41 -5.96 -13.33
C ALA A 140 4.38 -7.14 -13.49
N SER A 141 4.69 -7.81 -12.37
CA SER A 141 5.47 -9.03 -12.39
C SER A 141 5.16 -9.91 -11.18
N ILE A 142 5.44 -11.20 -11.33
CA ILE A 142 5.35 -12.20 -10.28
C ILE A 142 6.69 -12.91 -10.15
N ARG A 143 7.23 -12.97 -8.93
CA ARG A 143 8.45 -13.73 -8.64
C ARG A 143 8.12 -15.17 -8.24
N ASP A 144 7.09 -15.35 -7.42
CA ASP A 144 6.71 -16.66 -6.88
C ASP A 144 5.19 -16.83 -6.92
N ASP A 145 4.70 -17.56 -7.92
CA ASP A 145 3.25 -17.78 -8.13
C ASP A 145 2.65 -18.80 -7.15
N ALA A 146 3.49 -19.56 -6.45
CA ALA A 146 3.04 -20.52 -5.45
C ALA A 146 2.95 -19.90 -4.05
N ALA A 147 3.71 -18.84 -3.78
CA ALA A 147 3.70 -18.15 -2.50
C ALA A 147 2.34 -17.49 -2.23
N ARG A 148 1.81 -17.68 -1.02
CA ARG A 148 0.58 -17.02 -0.58
C ARG A 148 0.86 -15.58 -0.15
N PRO A 149 0.19 -14.57 -0.72
CA PRO A 149 0.30 -13.20 -0.25
C PRO A 149 -0.19 -13.03 1.20
N ALA A 150 0.47 -12.14 1.93
CA ALA A 150 0.09 -11.76 3.29
C ALA A 150 -1.26 -11.03 3.33
N SER A 151 -1.96 -11.24 4.44
CA SER A 151 -3.23 -10.60 4.77
C SER A 151 -3.16 -10.01 6.18
N MET A 152 -4.11 -9.14 6.51
CA MET A 152 -4.21 -8.57 7.86
C MET A 152 -4.29 -9.66 8.95
N SER A 153 -4.96 -10.79 8.66
CA SER A 153 -5.12 -11.90 9.61
C SER A 153 -3.84 -12.69 9.88
N ASP A 154 -2.79 -12.52 9.06
CA ASP A 154 -1.47 -13.10 9.33
C ASP A 154 -0.69 -12.33 10.41
N THR A 155 -1.24 -11.22 10.90
CA THR A 155 -0.60 -10.32 11.87
C THR A 155 -1.51 -9.99 13.06
N ARG A 156 -0.95 -9.32 14.07
CA ARG A 156 -1.74 -8.69 15.16
C ARG A 156 -2.10 -7.24 14.87
N MET A 157 -1.77 -6.72 13.69
CA MET A 157 -2.03 -5.33 13.32
C MET A 157 -3.53 -5.11 13.18
N LYS A 158 -3.97 -3.88 13.46
CA LYS A 158 -5.36 -3.45 13.30
C LYS A 158 -5.38 -2.08 12.65
N TYR A 159 -6.04 -2.01 11.51
CA TYR A 159 -6.22 -0.78 10.75
C TYR A 159 -7.67 -0.67 10.28
N GLY A 160 -8.21 0.55 10.30
CA GLY A 160 -9.64 0.82 10.13
C GLY A 160 -10.38 1.02 11.45
N GLY A 161 -11.66 1.37 11.31
CA GLY A 161 -12.51 1.83 12.40
C GLY A 161 -12.65 3.35 12.40
N VAL A 162 -12.94 3.90 13.57
CA VAL A 162 -13.04 5.36 13.76
C VAL A 162 -11.67 6.01 13.93
N LYS A 163 -11.59 7.32 13.71
CA LYS A 163 -10.36 8.09 13.93
C LYS A 163 -9.94 7.95 15.40
N ARG A 164 -8.69 7.54 15.65
CA ARG A 164 -8.14 7.47 17.01
C ARG A 164 -7.79 8.89 17.46
N HIS A 165 -8.17 9.23 18.68
CA HIS A 165 -7.81 10.49 19.35
C HIS A 165 -6.50 10.34 20.11
#